data_AF-A0A552II68-F1
#
_entry.id   AF-A0A552II68-F1
#
_cell.length_a   1.000
_cell.length_b   1.000
_cell.length_c   1.000
_cell.angle_alpha   90.00
_cell.angle_beta   90.00
_cell.angle_gamma   90.00
#
_symmetry.space_group_name_H-M   'P 1'
#
loop_
_entity.id
_entity.type
_entity.pdbx_description
1 polymer ?
#
loop_
_entity_poly.entity_id
_entity_poly.type
_entity_poly.pdbx_seq_one_letter_code
_entity_poly.pdbx_strand_id
1 'polypeptide(L)'
;MKLLFHKQLLTVGSERALERVSQPEKIVRHEPSNQSCQCGCNLTGVEAARVMKRQVFDLPVLKMEVTEHQVVVKKCPKCDQTNQGEFPAQVKAPVQ
;
A
#
# COMPACT_ATOMS: atom_id res chain seq x y z
N MET A 1 6.78 -13.09 -19.70
CA MET A 1 5.34 -13.43 -19.72
C MET A 1 4.59 -12.30 -19.03
N LYS A 2 3.76 -11.56 -19.77
CA LYS A 2 2.87 -10.54 -19.21
C LYS A 2 1.79 -11.27 -18.42
N LEU A 3 1.80 -11.15 -17.09
CA LEU A 3 0.69 -11.61 -16.26
C LEU A 3 -0.11 -10.39 -15.86
N LEU A 4 -1.35 -10.39 -16.37
CA LEU A 4 -2.40 -9.41 -16.13
C LEU A 4 -2.65 -9.34 -14.62
N PHE A 5 -2.38 -8.18 -14.03
CA PHE A 5 -2.72 -7.94 -12.63
C PHE A 5 -4.23 -7.73 -12.51
N HIS A 6 -4.86 -8.67 -11.82
CA HIS A 6 -6.25 -8.60 -11.44
C HIS A 6 -6.43 -7.42 -10.46
N LYS A 7 -7.26 -6.44 -10.81
CA LYS A 7 -7.71 -5.40 -9.88
C LYS A 7 -8.56 -6.08 -8.82
N GLN A 8 -8.02 -6.27 -7.62
CA GLN A 8 -8.83 -6.75 -6.51
C GLN A 8 -9.58 -5.56 -5.91
N LEU A 9 -10.90 -5.53 -6.13
CA LEU A 9 -11.84 -4.74 -5.33
C LEU A 9 -11.81 -5.31 -3.91
N LEU A 10 -11.14 -4.64 -2.97
CA LEU A 10 -11.29 -4.93 -1.56
C LEU A 10 -12.42 -4.05 -1.01
N THR A 11 -13.58 -4.66 -0.82
CA THR A 11 -14.59 -4.20 0.14
C THR A 11 -14.09 -4.56 1.53
N VAL A 12 -13.70 -3.58 2.34
CA VAL A 12 -13.39 -3.77 3.77
C VAL A 12 -14.26 -2.82 4.58
N GLY A 13 -15.04 -3.40 5.49
CA GLY A 13 -15.98 -2.72 6.38
C GLY A 13 -15.33 -1.81 7.43
N SER A 14 -16.19 -0.98 8.04
CA SER A 14 -15.94 0.23 8.84
C SER A 14 -15.88 1.50 7.98
N GLU A 15 -17.03 2.13 7.83
CA GLU A 15 -17.31 3.26 6.94
C GLU A 15 -16.64 4.57 7.41
N ARG A 16 -15.36 4.76 7.08
CA ARG A 16 -14.85 6.11 6.83
C ARG A 16 -14.54 6.22 5.35
N ALA A 17 -15.48 6.80 4.61
CA ALA A 17 -15.22 7.18 3.23
C ALA A 17 -14.00 8.10 3.19
N LEU A 18 -13.03 7.82 2.34
CA LEU A 18 -11.89 8.70 2.14
C LEU A 18 -12.41 10.05 1.62
N GLU A 19 -12.23 11.09 2.43
CA GLU A 19 -12.65 12.43 2.07
C GLU A 19 -11.62 13.09 1.17
N ARG A 20 -12.13 13.92 0.25
CA ARG A 20 -11.28 14.69 -0.66
C ARG A 20 -10.42 15.66 0.15
N VAL A 21 -9.11 15.62 -0.04
CA VAL A 21 -8.17 16.54 0.61
C VAL A 21 -8.04 17.85 -0.18
N SER A 22 -7.88 18.98 0.51
CA SER A 22 -7.73 20.29 -0.13
C SER A 22 -6.33 20.49 -0.74
N GLN A 23 -5.31 19.90 -0.12
CA GLN A 23 -3.90 20.00 -0.50
C GLN A 23 -3.30 18.60 -0.67
N PRO A 24 -3.37 18.01 -1.87
CA PRO A 24 -2.71 16.73 -2.13
C PRO A 24 -1.18 16.92 -2.23
N GLU A 25 -0.44 15.89 -1.88
CA GLU A 25 1.04 15.90 -1.91
C GLU A 25 1.59 16.04 -3.33
N LYS A 26 0.82 15.57 -4.32
CA LYS A 26 1.17 15.67 -5.74
C LYS A 26 -0.04 16.07 -6.56
N ILE A 27 0.17 17.03 -7.47
CA ILE A 27 -0.81 17.43 -8.49
C ILE A 27 -0.23 17.07 -9.86
N VAL A 28 -0.95 16.24 -10.61
CA VAL A 28 -0.63 15.94 -12.02
C VAL A 28 -1.68 16.62 -12.90
N ARG A 29 -1.23 17.54 -13.76
CA ARG A 29 -2.09 18.24 -14.72
C ARG A 29 -2.08 17.51 -16.06
N HIS A 30 -3.27 17.29 -16.62
CA HIS A 30 -3.44 16.72 -17.95
C HIS A 30 -4.06 17.79 -18.86
N GLU A 31 -3.31 18.22 -19.87
CA GLU A 31 -3.81 19.10 -20.91
C GLU A 31 -4.62 18.30 -21.95
N PRO A 32 -5.45 18.97 -22.77
CA PRO A 32 -6.01 18.35 -23.96
C PRO A 32 -4.93 17.65 -24.79
N SER A 33 -5.22 16.42 -25.22
CA SER A 33 -4.29 15.63 -26.04
C SER A 33 -3.96 16.30 -27.37
N ASN A 34 -4.87 17.13 -27.88
CA ASN A 34 -4.65 17.98 -29.03
C ASN A 34 -4.75 19.45 -28.62
N GLN A 35 -3.76 20.25 -29.05
CA GLN A 35 -3.74 21.70 -28.86
C GLN A 35 -4.46 22.46 -29.98
N SER A 36 -5.00 21.75 -30.98
CA SER A 36 -5.87 22.33 -31.99
C SER A 36 -7.33 21.92 -31.74
N CYS A 37 -8.20 22.92 -31.68
CA CYS A 37 -9.64 22.69 -31.74
C CYS A 37 -10.03 22.14 -33.12
N GLN A 38 -11.18 21.47 -33.20
CA GLN A 38 -11.73 20.98 -34.46
C GLN A 38 -11.99 22.11 -35.48
N CYS A 39 -12.17 23.34 -35.02
CA CYS A 39 -12.29 24.52 -35.89
C CYS A 39 -10.95 25.07 -36.40
N GLY A 40 -9.81 24.49 -35.99
CA GLY A 40 -8.47 24.93 -36.37
C GLY A 40 -7.82 25.94 -35.41
N CYS A 41 -8.54 26.45 -34.41
CA CYS A 41 -7.96 27.34 -33.40
C CYS A 41 -6.89 26.64 -32.56
N ASN A 42 -5.77 27.32 -32.31
CA ASN A 42 -4.73 26.86 -31.40
C ASN A 42 -5.08 27.20 -29.94
N LEU A 43 -5.01 26.22 -29.07
CA LEU A 43 -5.28 26.29 -27.63
C LEU A 43 -4.01 26.45 -26.80
N THR A 44 -2.84 26.46 -27.43
CA THR A 44 -1.56 26.68 -26.74
C THR A 44 -1.56 28.04 -26.04
N GLY A 45 -1.37 28.04 -24.73
CA GLY A 45 -1.36 29.27 -23.91
C GLY A 45 -2.75 29.84 -23.59
N VAL A 46 -3.83 29.22 -24.07
CA VAL A 46 -5.20 29.60 -23.67
C VAL A 46 -5.45 29.13 -22.23
N GLU A 47 -5.97 30.03 -21.38
CA GLU A 47 -6.28 29.69 -20.00
C GLU A 47 -7.43 28.69 -19.88
N ALA A 48 -7.33 27.78 -18.91
CA ALA A 48 -8.34 26.76 -18.71
C ALA A 48 -9.61 27.37 -18.10
N ALA A 49 -10.74 27.25 -18.81
CA ALA A 49 -12.03 27.74 -18.31
C ALA A 49 -12.49 27.01 -17.02
N ARG A 50 -12.13 25.74 -16.83
CA ARG A 50 -12.37 24.97 -15.60
C ARG A 50 -11.38 23.83 -15.44
N VAL A 51 -11.12 23.43 -14.21
CA VAL A 51 -10.30 22.24 -13.89
C VAL A 51 -11.14 21.22 -13.12
N MET A 52 -11.34 20.05 -13.74
CA MET A 52 -11.99 18.92 -13.08
C MET A 52 -10.96 18.15 -12.26
N LYS A 53 -11.28 17.80 -11.02
CA LYS A 53 -10.35 17.19 -10.07
C LYS A 53 -10.86 15.82 -9.62
N ARG A 54 -10.01 14.79 -9.73
CA ARG A 54 -10.18 13.47 -9.14
C ARG A 54 -8.94 13.18 -8.29
N GLN A 55 -9.13 12.57 -7.12
CA GLN A 55 -8.04 12.14 -6.24
C GLN A 55 -8.00 10.63 -6.21
N VAL A 56 -6.78 10.11 -6.26
CA VAL A 56 -6.47 8.69 -6.11
C VAL A 56 -5.67 8.59 -4.82
N PHE A 57 -6.10 7.69 -3.94
CA PHE A 57 -5.42 7.39 -2.69
C PHE A 57 -4.74 6.04 -2.86
N ASP A 58 -3.43 6.08 -3.06
CA ASP A 58 -2.61 4.88 -3.11
C ASP A 58 -2.04 4.64 -1.73
N LEU A 59 -2.22 3.42 -1.20
CA LEU A 59 -1.47 2.99 -0.04
C LEU A 59 -0.04 2.67 -0.50
N PRO A 60 0.99 3.09 0.25
CA PRO A 60 2.33 2.64 -0.02
C PRO A 60 2.37 1.11 0.06
N VAL A 61 3.34 0.50 -0.61
CA VAL A 61 3.53 -0.95 -0.56
C VAL A 61 3.65 -1.39 0.89
N LEU A 62 2.60 -2.05 1.39
CA LEU A 62 2.57 -2.62 2.72
C LEU A 62 3.48 -3.84 2.70
N LYS A 63 4.57 -3.79 3.46
CA LYS A 63 5.43 -4.96 3.69
C LYS A 63 4.91 -5.68 4.92
N MET A 64 4.67 -6.98 4.80
CA MET A 64 4.47 -7.81 5.98
C MET A 64 5.79 -7.90 6.75
N GLU A 65 5.72 -7.62 8.04
CA GLU A 65 6.80 -7.93 8.97
C GLU A 65 6.58 -9.34 9.52
N VAL A 66 7.63 -10.15 9.51
CA VAL A 66 7.62 -11.50 10.06
C VAL A 66 8.64 -11.54 11.18
N THR A 67 8.15 -11.81 12.39
CA THR A 67 8.99 -11.95 13.59
C THR A 67 9.11 -13.43 13.95
N GLU A 68 10.32 -13.98 13.83
CA GLU A 68 10.61 -15.32 14.31
C GLU A 68 10.99 -15.27 15.79
N HIS A 69 10.21 -15.97 16.62
CA HIS A 69 10.57 -16.19 18.02
C HIS A 69 11.35 -17.50 18.11
N GLN A 70 12.53 -17.47 18.74
CA GLN A 70 13.36 -18.64 18.96
C GLN A 70 13.47 -18.94 20.46
N VAL A 71 13.29 -20.20 20.83
CA VAL A 71 13.60 -20.68 22.18
C VAL A 71 14.90 -21.47 22.15
N VAL A 72 15.81 -21.13 23.07
CA VAL A 72 17.11 -21.81 23.16
C VAL A 72 16.99 -23.03 24.05
N VAL A 73 17.58 -24.14 23.60
CA VAL A 73 17.71 -25.37 24.37
C VAL A 73 19.18 -25.61 24.67
N LYS A 74 19.53 -25.86 25.94
CA LYS A 74 20.90 -26.16 26.39
C LYS A 74 20.92 -27.44 27.21
N LYS A 75 21.96 -28.25 27.01
CA LYS A 75 22.25 -29.41 27.85
C LYS A 75 23.29 -29.03 28.91
N CYS A 76 23.00 -29.32 30.17
CA CYS A 76 23.95 -29.07 31.26
C CYS A 76 25.14 -30.05 31.13
N PRO A 77 26.40 -29.57 31.06
CA PRO A 77 27.56 -30.46 30.89
C PRO A 77 27.90 -31.28 32.14
N LYS A 78 27.26 -31.01 33.29
CA LYS A 78 27.54 -31.69 34.57
C LYS A 78 26.55 -32.79 34.93
N CYS A 79 25.26 -32.58 34.62
CA CYS A 79 24.19 -33.52 34.98
C CYS A 79 23.38 -34.01 33.75
N ASP A 80 23.79 -33.61 32.55
CA ASP A 80 23.14 -33.94 31.27
C ASP A 80 21.68 -33.48 31.12
N GLN A 81 21.13 -32.73 32.08
CA GLN A 81 19.76 -32.23 32.02
C GLN A 81 19.58 -31.17 30.92
N THR A 82 18.49 -31.31 30.17
CA THR A 82 18.06 -30.35 29.14
C THR A 82 17.28 -29.20 29.77
N ASN A 83 17.66 -27.98 29.44
CA ASN A 83 17.00 -26.74 29.85
C ASN A 83 16.54 -25.99 28.61
N GLN A 84 15.29 -25.54 28.59
CA GLN A 84 14.67 -24.90 27.44
C GLN A 84 13.98 -23.59 27.85
N GLY A 85 14.11 -22.55 27.03
CA GLY A 85 13.36 -21.31 27.20
C GLY A 85 11.88 -21.45 26.82
N GLU A 86 11.05 -20.54 27.30
CA GLU A 86 9.61 -20.53 27.03
C GLU A 86 9.24 -19.46 25.99
N PHE A 87 8.25 -19.77 25.16
CA PHE A 87 7.65 -18.78 24.27
C PHE A 87 6.77 -17.80 25.06
N PRO A 88 6.70 -16.51 24.67
CA PRO A 88 5.70 -15.60 25.23
C PRO A 88 4.29 -16.14 25.01
N ALA A 89 3.38 -15.95 25.97
CA ALA A 89 2.01 -16.49 25.92
C ALA A 89 1.21 -16.07 24.68
N GLN A 90 1.59 -14.95 24.06
CA GLN A 90 0.95 -14.41 22.85
C GLN A 90 1.42 -15.10 21.56
N VAL A 91 2.56 -15.78 21.59
CA VAL A 91 3.13 -16.52 20.44
C VAL A 91 2.57 -17.93 20.47
N LYS A 92 1.48 -18.16 19.74
CA LYS A 92 0.87 -19.48 19.57
C LYS A 92 1.61 -20.30 18.51
N ALA A 93 1.42 -21.62 18.55
CA ALA A 93 2.06 -22.62 17.69
C ALA A 93 2.17 -22.20 16.20
N PRO A 94 3.17 -22.70 15.45
CA PRO A 94 3.46 -22.26 14.09
C PRO A 94 2.22 -22.25 13.21
N VAL A 95 2.00 -21.12 12.54
CA VAL A 95 1.00 -20.96 11.48
C VAL A 95 1.64 -21.36 10.15
N GLN A 96 0.99 -22.28 9.42
CA GLN A 96 1.43 -22.84 8.13
C GLN A 96 0.77 -22.13 6.95
#